data_AF-A0A514XHL6-F1
#
_entry.id   AF-A0A514XHL6-F1
#
_cell.length_a   1.000
_cell.length_b   1.000
_cell.length_c   1.000
_cell.angle_alpha   90.00
_cell.angle_beta   90.00
_cell.angle_gamma   90.00
#
_symmetry.space_group_name_H-M   'P 1'
#
loop_
_entity.id
_entity.type
_entity.pdbx_description
1 polymer ?
#
loop_
_entity_poly.entity_id
_entity_poly.type
_entity_poly.pdbx_seq_one_letter_code
_entity_poly.pdbx_strand_id
1 'polypeptide(L)'
;MKMLKNWILILISSFTLPLAAKASGLDCPISNKSCEFYHCMEQEHPCGKKGYWQNFGIPYCELFVKDEPKFKISSQLWLQDVRLCLQERLRETVEGLQCGDIKTKAIDDHVSCYVDTGFCQLPFNEQFKIMWYLKGALRDLQTWREADLLRRACQIP
;
A
#
# COMPACT_ATOMS: atom_id res chain seq x y z
N MET A 1 51.89 18.85 59.22
CA MET A 1 50.52 18.37 59.54
C MET A 1 49.52 19.21 58.75
N LYS A 2 48.51 18.55 58.16
CA LYS A 2 47.43 19.05 57.28
C LYS A 2 47.70 18.98 55.77
N MET A 3 47.16 17.88 55.24
CA MET A 3 46.87 17.57 53.85
C MET A 3 45.87 18.55 53.23
N LEU A 4 45.92 18.77 51.92
CA LEU A 4 44.71 18.77 51.11
C LEU A 4 45.03 18.33 49.67
N LYS A 5 44.32 17.29 49.24
CA LYS A 5 44.48 16.56 47.98
C LYS A 5 43.42 17.12 47.03
N ASN A 6 43.80 17.95 46.05
CA ASN A 6 42.86 18.52 45.08
C ASN A 6 42.64 17.53 43.93
N TRP A 7 41.62 16.67 44.06
CA TRP A 7 41.16 15.81 42.98
C TRP A 7 40.19 16.62 42.11
N ILE A 8 40.62 16.98 40.91
CA ILE A 8 39.77 17.58 39.88
C ILE A 8 38.78 16.48 39.44
N LEU A 9 37.53 16.58 39.91
CA LEU A 9 36.41 15.81 39.41
C LEU A 9 36.08 16.31 38.00
N ILE A 10 36.51 15.56 36.98
CA ILE A 10 36.03 15.76 35.61
C ILE A 10 34.59 15.23 35.57
N LEU A 11 33.63 16.15 35.68
CA LEU A 11 32.23 15.89 35.39
C LEU A 11 32.09 15.68 33.88
N ILE A 12 32.23 14.43 33.44
CA ILE A 12 31.81 14.01 32.10
C ILE A 12 30.28 14.03 32.13
N SER A 13 29.71 15.20 31.82
CA SER A 13 28.29 15.33 31.50
C SER A 13 28.05 14.52 30.23
N SER A 14 27.59 13.28 30.39
CA SER A 14 27.08 12.44 29.32
C SER A 14 25.82 13.10 28.75
N PHE A 15 26.02 14.02 27.80
CA PHE A 15 24.97 14.50 26.91
C PHE A 15 24.59 13.31 26.03
N THR A 16 23.60 12.53 26.47
CA THR A 16 22.95 11.54 25.63
C THR A 16 22.24 12.31 24.52
N LEU A 17 22.86 12.39 23.34
CA LEU A 17 22.15 12.84 22.15
C LEU A 17 20.96 11.89 21.95
N PRO A 18 19.72 12.39 21.90
CA PRO A 18 18.61 11.56 21.49
C PRO A 18 18.86 11.20 20.03
N LEU A 19 19.11 9.91 19.77
CA LEU A 19 19.08 9.39 18.41
C LEU A 19 17.62 9.48 17.98
N ALA A 20 17.27 10.54 17.25
CA ALA A 20 16.01 10.59 16.54
C ALA A 20 16.04 9.43 15.55
N ALA A 21 15.33 8.35 15.87
CA ALA A 21 15.02 7.31 14.91
C ALA A 21 14.24 7.99 13.78
N LYS A 22 14.88 8.14 12.61
CA LYS A 22 14.12 8.43 11.39
C LYS A 22 13.25 7.20 11.16
N ALA A 23 11.95 7.34 11.35
CA ALA A 23 11.00 6.40 10.78
C ALA A 23 11.23 6.47 9.27
N SER A 24 11.88 5.46 8.73
CA SER A 24 12.11 5.31 7.30
C SER A 24 10.81 4.78 6.71
N GLY A 25 9.96 5.70 6.29
CA GLY A 25 8.75 5.41 5.55
C GLY A 25 8.64 6.46 4.47
N LEU A 26 8.33 6.06 3.25
CA LEU A 26 8.02 6.99 2.18
C LEU A 26 6.78 7.77 2.61
N ASP A 27 6.90 9.09 2.84
CA ASP A 27 5.83 9.96 3.35
C ASP A 27 4.84 10.34 2.24
N CYS A 28 4.34 9.34 1.53
CA CYS A 28 3.37 9.51 0.47
C CYS A 28 1.95 9.47 1.03
N PRO A 29 1.08 10.45 0.73
CA PRO A 29 -0.23 10.58 1.36
C PRO A 29 -1.15 9.42 0.96
N ILE A 30 -1.66 8.72 1.95
CA ILE A 30 -2.68 7.68 1.77
C ILE A 30 -4.06 8.32 1.78
N SER A 31 -4.94 7.82 0.92
CA SER A 31 -6.27 8.37 0.73
C SER A 31 -7.23 7.31 0.21
N ASN A 32 -8.40 7.24 0.85
CA ASN A 32 -9.53 6.48 0.33
C ASN A 32 -10.26 7.20 -0.81
N LYS A 33 -9.81 8.38 -1.28
CA LYS A 33 -10.48 9.19 -2.32
C LYS A 33 -9.60 9.57 -3.51
N SER A 34 -8.29 9.36 -3.43
CA SER A 34 -7.35 9.80 -4.46
C SER A 34 -6.26 8.77 -4.74
N CYS A 35 -5.53 9.01 -5.83
CA CYS A 35 -4.43 8.18 -6.31
C CYS A 35 -3.06 8.83 -6.12
N GLU A 36 -3.00 9.95 -5.39
CA GLU A 36 -1.77 10.72 -5.13
C GLU A 36 -0.68 9.89 -4.46
N PHE A 37 -1.06 8.89 -3.66
CA PHE A 37 -0.13 7.90 -3.12
C PHE A 37 0.78 7.34 -4.21
N TYR A 38 0.22 6.83 -5.31
CA TYR A 38 0.99 6.18 -6.37
C TYR A 38 1.84 7.17 -7.17
N HIS A 39 1.37 8.40 -7.37
CA HIS A 39 2.15 9.47 -8.01
C HIS A 39 3.35 9.88 -7.17
N CYS A 40 3.15 10.07 -5.86
CA CYS A 40 4.23 10.33 -4.92
C CYS A 40 5.22 9.15 -4.86
N MET A 41 4.72 7.90 -4.82
CA MET A 41 5.58 6.71 -4.77
C MET A 41 6.48 6.59 -6.01
N GLU A 42 6.01 6.99 -7.20
CA GLU A 42 6.88 7.07 -8.38
C GLU A 42 7.90 8.22 -8.29
N GLN A 43 7.61 9.31 -7.59
CA GLN A 43 8.57 10.40 -7.37
C GLN A 43 9.68 9.99 -6.39
N GLU A 44 9.30 9.36 -5.28
CA GLU A 44 10.22 8.95 -4.22
C GLU A 44 10.96 7.63 -4.54
N HIS A 45 10.31 6.73 -5.27
CA HIS A 45 10.86 5.45 -5.71
C HIS A 45 10.57 5.19 -7.21
N PRO A 46 11.31 5.87 -8.12
CA PRO A 46 11.02 5.84 -9.55
C PRO A 46 11.25 4.48 -10.18
N CYS A 47 10.20 3.93 -10.80
CA CYS A 47 10.24 2.66 -11.54
C CYS A 47 9.99 2.83 -13.06
N GLY A 48 9.68 4.04 -13.50
CA GLY A 48 9.51 4.42 -14.88
C GLY A 48 8.21 3.91 -15.49
N LYS A 49 8.00 4.23 -16.77
CA LYS A 49 6.73 4.00 -17.50
C LYS A 49 6.25 2.55 -17.53
N LYS A 50 7.13 1.57 -17.32
CA LYS A 50 6.79 0.13 -17.28
C LYS A 50 6.69 -0.41 -15.85
N GLY A 51 7.10 0.38 -14.86
CA GLY A 51 7.05 0.04 -13.44
C GLY A 51 5.63 -0.03 -12.90
N TYR A 52 5.48 -0.61 -11.71
CA TYR A 52 4.19 -0.85 -11.08
C TYR A 52 3.36 0.44 -10.92
N TRP A 53 3.96 1.53 -10.45
CA TRP A 53 3.26 2.78 -10.20
C TRP A 53 2.57 3.31 -11.47
N GLN A 54 3.35 3.53 -12.53
CA GLN A 54 2.89 4.13 -13.78
C GLN A 54 2.06 3.18 -14.67
N ASN A 55 2.38 1.88 -14.67
CA ASN A 55 1.76 0.92 -15.60
C ASN A 55 0.62 0.10 -14.97
N PHE A 56 0.41 0.21 -13.66
CA PHE A 56 -0.61 -0.57 -12.96
C PHE A 56 -1.34 0.25 -11.88
N GLY A 57 -0.63 0.72 -10.85
CA GLY A 57 -1.22 1.41 -9.70
C GLY A 57 -2.04 2.64 -10.09
N ILE A 58 -1.43 3.58 -10.79
CA ILE A 58 -2.08 4.83 -11.24
C ILE A 58 -3.26 4.53 -12.18
N PRO A 59 -3.11 3.80 -13.32
CA PRO A 59 -4.21 3.61 -14.25
C PRO A 59 -5.45 2.96 -13.64
N TYR A 60 -5.29 1.93 -12.81
CA TYR A 60 -6.44 1.25 -12.19
C TYR A 60 -7.03 2.05 -11.04
N CYS A 61 -6.21 2.72 -10.22
CA CYS A 61 -6.73 3.60 -9.18
C CYS A 61 -7.59 4.71 -9.79
N GLU A 62 -7.06 5.42 -10.80
CA GLU A 62 -7.78 6.53 -11.44
C GLU A 62 -9.03 6.07 -12.18
N LEU A 63 -8.98 4.89 -12.82
CA LEU A 63 -10.15 4.26 -13.42
C LEU A 63 -11.27 4.07 -12.38
N PHE A 64 -10.95 3.49 -11.22
CA PHE A 64 -11.94 3.23 -10.18
C PHE A 64 -12.41 4.49 -9.46
N VAL A 65 -11.55 5.49 -9.22
CA VAL A 65 -11.96 6.79 -8.67
C VAL A 65 -12.93 7.50 -9.63
N LYS A 66 -12.60 7.54 -10.92
CA LYS A 66 -13.42 8.21 -11.94
C LYS A 66 -14.79 7.57 -12.08
N ASP A 67 -14.84 6.25 -12.11
CA ASP A 67 -16.05 5.49 -12.39
C ASP A 67 -16.78 5.03 -11.12
N GLU A 68 -16.29 5.37 -9.93
CA GLU A 68 -16.91 5.06 -8.63
C GLU A 68 -18.42 5.34 -8.61
N PRO A 69 -18.92 6.49 -9.09
CA PRO A 69 -20.36 6.79 -9.08
C PRO A 69 -21.21 5.84 -9.93
N LYS A 70 -20.61 5.02 -10.81
CA LYS A 70 -21.31 4.02 -11.62
C LYS A 70 -21.64 2.75 -10.84
N PHE A 71 -21.05 2.54 -9.66
CA PHE A 71 -21.28 1.34 -8.83
C PHE A 71 -22.41 1.56 -7.83
N LYS A 72 -22.95 0.47 -7.27
CA LYS A 72 -23.90 0.57 -6.14
C LYS A 72 -23.21 1.18 -4.91
N ILE A 73 -23.98 1.81 -4.02
CA ILE A 73 -23.46 2.46 -2.80
C ILE A 73 -22.56 1.51 -1.99
N SER A 74 -22.97 0.25 -1.80
CA SER A 74 -22.15 -0.74 -1.09
C SER A 74 -20.79 -0.99 -1.76
N SER A 75 -20.75 -0.99 -3.09
CA SER A 75 -19.51 -1.16 -3.85
C SER A 75 -18.68 0.12 -3.92
N GLN A 76 -19.29 1.30 -3.84
CA GLN A 76 -18.56 2.56 -3.68
C GLN A 76 -17.79 2.60 -2.35
N LEU A 77 -18.45 2.21 -1.26
CA LEU A 77 -17.82 2.08 0.05
C LEU A 77 -16.66 1.08 -0.01
N TRP A 78 -16.90 -0.11 -0.55
CA TRP A 78 -15.84 -1.11 -0.74
C TRP A 78 -14.66 -0.59 -1.59
N LEU A 79 -14.92 0.16 -2.67
CA LEU A 79 -13.87 0.74 -3.51
C LEU A 79 -13.01 1.75 -2.74
N GLN A 80 -13.60 2.53 -1.83
CA GLN A 80 -12.87 3.45 -0.96
C GLN A 80 -12.02 2.69 0.07
N ASP A 81 -12.60 1.67 0.71
CA ASP A 81 -11.95 0.90 1.76
C ASP A 81 -10.79 0.06 1.20
N VAL A 82 -11.00 -0.63 0.07
CA VAL A 82 -9.94 -1.42 -0.58
C VAL A 82 -8.82 -0.51 -1.08
N ARG A 83 -9.14 0.68 -1.61
CA ARG A 83 -8.13 1.66 -2.03
C ARG A 83 -7.25 2.08 -0.86
N LEU A 84 -7.84 2.36 0.30
CA LEU A 84 -7.11 2.71 1.51
C LEU A 84 -6.18 1.56 1.94
N CYS A 85 -6.73 0.35 2.10
CA CYS A 85 -5.99 -0.84 2.52
C CYS A 85 -4.78 -1.13 1.62
N LEU A 86 -4.97 -1.04 0.30
CA LEU A 86 -3.91 -1.30 -0.68
C LEU A 86 -2.74 -0.33 -0.54
N GLN A 87 -3.03 0.95 -0.33
CA GLN A 87 -1.99 1.97 -0.16
C GLN A 87 -1.27 1.80 1.19
N GLU A 88 -1.98 1.44 2.26
CA GLU A 88 -1.39 1.18 3.59
C GLU A 88 -0.40 0.01 3.53
N ARG A 89 -0.83 -1.13 3.00
CA ARG A 89 0.04 -2.31 2.88
C ARG A 89 1.26 -2.05 2.01
N LEU A 90 1.08 -1.33 0.90
CA LEU A 90 2.21 -0.98 0.04
C LEU A 90 3.20 -0.07 0.78
N ARG A 91 2.73 0.96 1.49
CA ARG A 91 3.62 1.85 2.26
C ARG A 91 4.49 1.06 3.26
N GLU A 92 3.91 0.05 3.92
CA GLU A 92 4.61 -0.76 4.92
C GLU A 92 5.62 -1.75 4.32
N THR A 93 5.45 -2.15 3.06
CA THR A 93 6.16 -3.32 2.51
C THR A 93 7.08 -3.01 1.34
N VAL A 94 6.97 -1.81 0.78
CA VAL A 94 7.71 -1.42 -0.42
C VAL A 94 9.15 -1.00 -0.15
N GLU A 95 9.49 -0.61 1.08
CA GLU A 95 10.83 -0.16 1.42
C GLU A 95 11.87 -1.26 1.17
N GLY A 96 12.94 -0.91 0.44
CA GLY A 96 14.02 -1.84 0.11
C GLY A 96 13.73 -2.80 -1.06
N LEU A 97 12.51 -2.81 -1.62
CA LEU A 97 12.20 -3.61 -2.80
C LEU A 97 12.79 -3.00 -4.07
N GLN A 98 13.11 -3.87 -5.03
CA GLN A 98 13.43 -3.45 -6.40
C GLN A 98 12.13 -3.27 -7.19
N CYS A 99 12.14 -2.40 -8.21
CA CYS A 99 10.96 -2.13 -9.04
C CYS A 99 10.29 -3.37 -9.66
N GLY A 100 11.06 -4.44 -9.96
CA GLY A 100 10.51 -5.70 -10.45
C GLY A 100 9.71 -6.47 -9.40
N ASP A 101 10.05 -6.32 -8.12
CA ASP A 101 9.45 -7.04 -7.00
C ASP A 101 8.24 -6.32 -6.43
N ILE A 102 8.15 -4.99 -6.60
CA ILE A 102 7.02 -4.17 -6.12
C ILE A 102 5.69 -4.66 -6.67
N LYS A 103 5.62 -4.96 -7.98
CA LYS A 103 4.38 -5.49 -8.57
C LYS A 103 3.98 -6.78 -7.87
N THR A 104 4.94 -7.69 -7.65
CA THR A 104 4.65 -8.96 -7.01
C THR A 104 4.14 -8.79 -5.60
N LYS A 105 4.82 -7.96 -4.81
CA LYS A 105 4.39 -7.67 -3.46
C LYS A 105 3.01 -7.02 -3.42
N ALA A 106 2.76 -6.05 -4.28
CA ALA A 106 1.47 -5.38 -4.36
C ALA A 106 0.32 -6.36 -4.67
N ILE A 107 0.49 -7.21 -5.68
CA ILE A 107 -0.52 -8.20 -6.05
C ILE A 107 -0.76 -9.24 -4.94
N ASP A 108 0.28 -9.66 -4.23
CA ASP A 108 0.14 -10.63 -3.14
C ASP A 108 -0.71 -10.07 -1.97
N ASP A 109 -0.63 -8.76 -1.72
CA ASP A 109 -1.41 -8.10 -0.66
C ASP A 109 -2.88 -7.86 -1.05
N HIS A 110 -3.20 -7.85 -2.34
CA HIS A 110 -4.54 -7.55 -2.84
C HIS A 110 -5.61 -8.50 -2.28
N VAL A 111 -5.37 -9.82 -2.34
CA VAL A 111 -6.40 -10.82 -1.95
C VAL A 111 -6.92 -10.55 -0.55
N SER A 112 -6.01 -10.33 0.41
CA SER A 112 -6.38 -10.02 1.78
C SER A 112 -7.08 -8.66 1.90
N CYS A 113 -6.63 -7.60 1.23
CA CYS A 113 -7.38 -6.34 1.25
C CYS A 113 -8.79 -6.49 0.68
N TYR A 114 -8.98 -7.26 -0.39
CA TYR A 114 -10.32 -7.49 -0.95
C TYR A 114 -11.22 -8.23 0.04
N VAL A 115 -10.71 -9.27 0.69
CA VAL A 115 -11.46 -10.04 1.69
C VAL A 115 -11.76 -9.20 2.92
N ASP A 116 -10.76 -8.55 3.50
CA ASP A 116 -10.85 -7.79 4.75
C ASP A 116 -11.78 -6.58 4.64
N THR A 117 -11.87 -5.96 3.45
CA THR A 117 -12.77 -4.80 3.23
C THR A 117 -14.15 -5.19 2.73
N GLY A 118 -14.40 -6.48 2.50
CA GLY A 118 -15.75 -7.00 2.29
C GLY A 118 -16.15 -7.27 0.83
N PHE A 119 -15.20 -7.56 -0.05
CA PHE A 119 -15.48 -7.90 -1.46
C PHE A 119 -16.45 -9.09 -1.57
N CYS A 120 -16.27 -10.11 -0.73
CA CYS A 120 -17.05 -11.34 -0.77
C CYS A 120 -18.54 -11.11 -0.43
N GLN A 121 -18.86 -10.05 0.30
CA GLN A 121 -20.22 -9.67 0.70
C GLN A 121 -20.91 -8.78 -0.34
N LEU A 122 -20.19 -8.32 -1.37
CA LEU A 122 -20.80 -7.56 -2.45
C LEU A 122 -21.76 -8.44 -3.26
N PRO A 123 -22.85 -7.88 -3.81
CA PRO A 123 -23.70 -8.60 -4.75
C PRO A 123 -22.89 -9.16 -5.91
N PHE A 124 -23.18 -10.39 -6.33
CA PHE A 124 -22.44 -11.08 -7.40
C PHE A 124 -22.31 -10.24 -8.68
N ASN A 125 -23.35 -9.47 -9.04
CA ASN A 125 -23.32 -8.58 -10.20
C ASN A 125 -22.29 -7.43 -10.07
N GLU A 126 -22.06 -6.93 -8.86
CA GLU A 126 -21.04 -5.91 -8.59
C GLU A 126 -19.64 -6.53 -8.59
N GLN A 127 -19.46 -7.70 -7.98
CA GLN A 127 -18.19 -8.46 -8.06
C GLN A 127 -17.80 -8.69 -9.52
N PHE A 128 -18.72 -9.21 -10.33
CA PHE A 128 -18.49 -9.42 -11.76
C PHE A 128 -18.15 -8.11 -12.49
N LYS A 129 -18.83 -7.02 -12.18
CA LYS A 129 -18.56 -5.70 -12.77
C LYS A 129 -17.15 -5.21 -12.43
N ILE A 130 -16.70 -5.36 -11.19
CA ILE A 130 -15.33 -5.02 -10.77
C ILE A 130 -14.32 -5.85 -11.56
N MET A 131 -14.53 -7.17 -11.67
CA MET A 131 -13.65 -8.04 -12.47
C MET A 131 -13.64 -7.67 -13.95
N TRP A 132 -14.77 -7.21 -14.50
CA TRP A 132 -14.84 -6.71 -15.87
C TRP A 132 -14.01 -5.43 -16.08
N TYR A 133 -14.00 -4.51 -15.12
CA TYR A 133 -13.11 -3.34 -15.14
C TYR A 133 -11.63 -3.75 -15.16
N LEU A 134 -11.30 -4.85 -14.48
CA LEU A 134 -9.95 -5.42 -14.41
C LEU A 134 -9.58 -6.35 -15.58
N LYS A 135 -10.45 -6.56 -16.58
CA LYS A 135 -10.19 -7.53 -17.67
C LYS A 135 -8.87 -7.33 -18.41
N GLY A 136 -8.36 -6.10 -18.48
CA GLY A 136 -7.06 -5.80 -19.06
C GLY A 136 -5.91 -6.34 -18.21
N ALA A 137 -5.98 -6.15 -16.89
CA ALA A 137 -5.04 -6.68 -15.91
C ALA A 137 -5.03 -8.20 -15.96
N LEU A 138 -6.21 -8.82 -15.93
CA LEU A 138 -6.41 -10.29 -15.89
C LEU A 138 -5.81 -11.07 -17.07
N ARG A 139 -5.25 -10.40 -18.08
CA ARG A 139 -4.43 -11.03 -19.14
C ARG A 139 -3.03 -11.40 -18.64
N ASP A 140 -2.58 -10.79 -17.55
CA ASP A 140 -1.32 -11.06 -16.87
C ASP A 140 -1.48 -12.21 -15.87
N LEU A 141 -0.55 -13.17 -15.92
CA LEU A 141 -0.63 -14.42 -15.14
C LEU A 141 -0.74 -14.17 -13.63
N GLN A 142 -0.04 -13.16 -13.10
CA GLN A 142 0.00 -12.88 -11.68
C GLN A 142 -1.36 -12.34 -11.18
N THR A 143 -1.95 -11.39 -11.90
CA THR A 143 -3.29 -10.88 -11.57
C THR A 143 -4.40 -11.92 -11.81
N TRP A 144 -4.23 -12.81 -12.79
CA TRP A 144 -5.16 -13.93 -12.97
C TRP A 144 -5.11 -14.90 -11.78
N ARG A 145 -3.91 -15.16 -11.26
CA ARG A 145 -3.73 -15.98 -10.06
C ARG A 145 -4.34 -15.33 -8.83
N GLU A 146 -4.16 -14.02 -8.65
CA GLU A 146 -4.83 -13.23 -7.60
C GLU A 146 -6.35 -13.38 -7.68
N ALA A 147 -6.94 -13.24 -8.87
CA ALA A 147 -8.37 -13.41 -9.08
C ALA A 147 -8.88 -14.81 -8.71
N ASP A 148 -8.13 -15.87 -9.04
CA ASP A 148 -8.51 -17.23 -8.62
C ASP A 148 -8.38 -17.43 -7.11
N LEU A 149 -7.34 -16.87 -6.48
CA LEU A 149 -7.18 -16.91 -5.02
C LEU A 149 -8.31 -16.18 -4.30
N LEU A 150 -8.67 -14.99 -4.76
CA LEU A 150 -9.81 -14.23 -4.25
C LEU A 150 -11.12 -15.01 -4.39
N ARG A 151 -11.36 -15.60 -5.57
CA ARG A 151 -12.55 -16.44 -5.81
C ARG A 151 -12.64 -17.60 -4.83
N ARG A 152 -11.50 -18.27 -4.56
CA ARG A 152 -11.44 -19.35 -3.56
C ARG A 152 -11.66 -18.83 -2.14
N ALA A 153 -11.07 -17.70 -1.79
CA ALA A 153 -11.24 -17.08 -0.47
C ALA A 153 -12.72 -16.74 -0.18
N CYS A 154 -13.45 -16.23 -1.17
CA CYS A 154 -14.88 -15.94 -1.02
C CYS A 154 -15.80 -17.17 -1.04
N GLN A 155 -15.27 -18.37 -1.27
CA GLN A 155 -16.03 -19.64 -1.21
C GLN A 155 -15.88 -20.35 0.13
N ILE A 156 -14.97 -19.88 1.00
CA ILE A 156 -14.79 -20.42 2.35
C ILE A 156 -15.84 -19.72 3.24
N PRO A 157 -16.75 -20.48 3.89
CA PRO A 157 -17.82 -19.93 4.72
C PRO A 157 -17.30 -19.25 5.99
#